data_AF-K0HXQ1-F1
#
_entry.id   AF-K0HXQ1-F1
#
_cell.length_a   1.000
_cell.length_b   1.000
_cell.length_c   1.000
_cell.angle_alpha   90.00
_cell.angle_beta   90.00
_cell.angle_gamma   90.00
#
_symmetry.space_group_name_H-M   'P 1'
#
loop_
_entity.id
_entity.type
_entity.pdbx_description
1 polymer ?
#
loop_
_entity_poly.entity_id
_entity_poly.type
_entity_poly.pdbx_seq_one_letter_code
_entity_poly.pdbx_strand_id
1 'polypeptide(L)'
;MSEVDYWKARCRRSEGLLVKARKGIRSSRQRAAVLRALGELKSWEWMGTDRLAAIANVNWSHLSEMEELGLVVSRPVEGANKREWQLEHLVVPAAEKE
;
A
#
# COMPACT_ATOMS: atom_id res chain seq x y z
N MET A 1 -1.38 4.07 -23.62
CA MET A 1 -1.24 5.15 -22.62
C MET A 1 -0.14 6.10 -23.08
N SER A 2 -0.36 7.42 -23.08
CA SER A 2 0.65 8.36 -23.60
C SER A 2 1.85 8.41 -22.64
N GLU A 3 3.07 8.57 -23.16
CA GLU A 3 4.30 8.72 -22.37
C GLU A 3 4.16 9.81 -21.29
N VAL A 4 3.36 10.84 -21.57
CA VAL A 4 3.01 11.93 -20.66
C VAL A 4 2.21 11.45 -19.44
N ASP A 5 1.28 10.51 -19.60
CA ASP A 5 0.47 9.98 -18.50
C ASP A 5 1.31 9.11 -17.56
N TYR A 6 2.26 8.37 -18.12
CA TYR A 6 3.24 7.61 -17.35
C TYR A 6 4.10 8.52 -16.46
N TRP A 7 4.65 9.60 -17.01
CA TRP A 7 5.46 10.55 -16.23
C TRP A 7 4.65 11.32 -15.20
N LYS A 8 3.40 11.71 -15.51
CA LYS A 8 2.49 12.33 -14.54
C LYS A 8 2.19 11.41 -13.36
N ALA A 9 1.94 10.12 -13.60
CA ALA A 9 1.73 9.14 -12.54
C ALA A 9 2.96 9.00 -11.64
N ARG A 10 4.17 9.02 -12.24
CA ARG A 10 5.43 8.94 -11.51
C ARG A 10 5.71 10.19 -10.66
N CYS A 11 5.45 11.39 -11.19
CA CYS A 11 5.62 12.64 -10.44
C CYS A 11 4.67 12.72 -9.24
N ARG A 12 3.38 12.40 -9.42
CA ARG A 12 2.40 12.34 -8.32
C ARG A 12 2.82 11.36 -7.23
N ARG A 13 3.40 10.22 -7.61
CA ARG A 13 3.94 9.22 -6.66
C ARG A 13 5.12 9.79 -5.87
N SER A 14 6.07 10.43 -6.53
CA SER A 14 7.23 11.07 -5.86
C SER A 14 6.79 12.19 -4.92
N GLU A 15 5.83 13.03 -5.32
CA GLU A 15 5.25 14.07 -4.47
C GLU A 15 4.55 13.46 -3.24
N GLY A 16 3.79 12.38 -3.42
CA GLY A 16 3.19 11.62 -2.31
C GLY A 16 4.22 11.09 -1.33
N LEU A 17 5.34 10.52 -1.83
CA LEU A 17 6.44 10.05 -0.99
C LEU A 17 7.13 11.20 -0.23
N LEU A 18 7.31 12.36 -0.87
CA LEU A 18 7.89 13.54 -0.23
C LEU A 18 6.97 14.12 0.86
N VAL A 19 5.66 14.14 0.64
CA VAL A 19 4.67 14.55 1.65
C VAL A 19 4.71 13.58 2.84
N LYS A 20 4.84 12.28 2.60
CA LYS A 20 4.97 11.25 3.66
C LYS A 20 6.24 11.42 4.47
N ALA A 21 7.37 11.69 3.82
CA ALA A 21 8.63 11.99 4.49
C ALA A 21 8.52 13.27 5.35
N ARG A 22 7.85 14.31 4.84
CA ARG A 22 7.61 15.58 5.57
C ARG A 22 6.66 15.44 6.76
N LYS A 23 5.73 14.49 6.73
CA LYS A 23 4.84 14.19 7.89
C LYS A 23 5.59 13.61 9.09
N GLY A 24 6.89 13.31 8.97
CA GLY A 24 7.69 12.80 10.09
C GLY A 24 7.12 11.51 10.66
N ILE A 25 6.65 10.62 9.78
CA ILE A 25 5.99 9.36 10.17
C ILE A 25 6.92 8.62 11.13
N ARG A 26 6.57 8.61 12.42
CA ARG A 26 7.33 7.87 13.42
C ARG A 26 7.31 6.40 13.05
N SER A 27 8.50 5.82 12.92
CA SER A 27 8.68 4.38 12.75
C SER A 27 8.26 3.70 14.05
N SER A 28 7.17 2.94 14.01
CA SER A 28 6.78 2.02 15.09
C SER A 28 7.12 0.60 14.68
N ARG A 29 7.32 -0.29 15.65
CA ARG A 29 7.58 -1.72 15.37
C ARG A 29 6.48 -2.35 14.50
N GLN A 30 5.22 -1.99 14.75
CA GLN A 30 4.07 -2.46 13.99
C GLN A 30 4.08 -1.97 12.55
N ARG A 31 4.34 -0.68 12.31
CA ARG A 31 4.44 -0.14 10.94
C ARG A 31 5.58 -0.81 10.18
N ALA A 32 6.74 -0.98 10.81
CA ALA A 32 7.86 -1.68 10.20
C ALA A 32 7.51 -3.15 9.85
N ALA A 33 6.78 -3.84 10.73
CA ALA A 33 6.32 -5.20 10.48
C ALA A 33 5.32 -5.29 9.32
N VAL A 34 4.35 -4.36 9.23
CA VAL A 34 3.43 -4.27 8.09
C VAL A 34 4.19 -4.03 6.79
N LEU A 35 5.10 -3.05 6.77
CA LEU A 35 5.89 -2.74 5.57
C LEU A 35 6.78 -3.91 5.13
N ARG A 36 7.37 -4.65 6.08
CA ARG A 36 8.15 -5.86 5.79
C ARG A 36 7.29 -6.97 5.20
N ALA A 37 6.16 -7.28 5.85
CA ALA A 37 5.25 -8.35 5.41
C ALA A 37 4.69 -8.09 4.02
N LEU A 38 4.33 -6.83 3.71
CA LEU A 38 3.82 -6.45 2.40
C LEU A 38 4.94 -6.25 1.37
N GLY A 39 6.17 -5.97 1.80
CA GLY A 39 7.34 -5.81 0.93
C GLY A 39 7.85 -7.12 0.32
N GLU A 40 7.43 -8.26 0.88
CA GLU A 40 7.70 -9.59 0.32
C GLU A 40 6.73 -9.97 -0.83
N LEU A 41 5.67 -9.18 -1.04
CA LEU A 41 4.67 -9.43 -2.08
C LEU A 41 5.14 -8.98 -3.46
N LYS A 42 4.74 -9.72 -4.49
CA LYS A 42 4.83 -9.27 -5.88
C LYS A 42 3.74 -8.23 -6.18
N SER A 43 3.89 -7.50 -7.29
CA SER A 43 2.97 -6.41 -7.68
C SER A 43 1.53 -6.83 -7.93
N TRP A 44 1.26 -8.11 -8.19
CA TRP A 44 -0.11 -8.66 -8.33
C TRP A 44 -0.63 -9.35 -7.07
N GLU A 45 0.19 -9.46 -6.03
CA GLU A 45 -0.16 -10.15 -4.80
C GLU A 45 -0.73 -9.19 -3.77
N TRP A 46 -1.79 -9.63 -3.10
CA TRP A 46 -2.50 -8.89 -2.07
C TRP A 46 -2.58 -9.76 -0.81
N MET A 47 -2.52 -9.14 0.36
CA MET A 47 -2.59 -9.86 1.64
C MET A 47 -3.87 -9.50 2.39
N GLY A 48 -4.68 -10.51 2.73
CA GLY A 48 -5.89 -10.32 3.53
C GLY A 48 -5.61 -9.77 4.92
N THR A 49 -6.54 -8.95 5.44
CA THR A 49 -6.45 -8.31 6.76
C THR A 49 -6.08 -9.28 7.88
N ASP A 50 -6.72 -10.45 7.95
CA ASP A 50 -6.53 -11.43 9.03
C ASP A 50 -5.08 -11.94 9.08
N ARG A 51 -4.51 -12.26 7.91
CA ARG A 51 -3.13 -12.73 7.79
C ARG A 51 -2.14 -11.63 8.15
N LEU A 52 -2.38 -10.41 7.66
CA LEU A 52 -1.51 -9.26 7.96
C LEU A 52 -1.54 -8.90 9.45
N ALA A 53 -2.73 -8.97 10.08
CA ALA A 53 -2.91 -8.77 11.51
C ALA A 53 -2.11 -9.78 12.33
N ALA A 54 -2.14 -11.06 11.95
CA ALA A 54 -1.39 -12.11 12.63
C ALA A 54 0.14 -11.93 12.52
N ILE A 55 0.64 -11.49 11.36
CA ILE A 55 2.08 -11.31 11.13
C ILE A 55 2.61 -10.05 11.82
N ALA A 56 1.90 -8.93 11.68
CA ALA A 56 2.39 -7.64 12.12
C ALA A 56 1.86 -7.20 13.49
N ASN A 57 0.98 -7.99 14.12
CA ASN A 57 0.28 -7.66 15.36
C ASN A 57 -0.40 -6.28 15.30
N VAL A 58 -1.24 -6.13 14.28
CA VAL A 58 -2.00 -4.90 13.96
C VAL A 58 -3.49 -5.19 13.85
N ASN A 59 -4.29 -4.14 13.95
CA ASN A 59 -5.74 -4.21 13.74
C ASN A 59 -6.15 -3.28 12.58
N TRP A 60 -7.46 -3.21 12.32
CA TRP A 60 -8.02 -2.35 11.27
C TRP A 60 -7.61 -0.88 11.39
N SER A 61 -7.64 -0.31 12.60
CA SER A 61 -7.33 1.12 12.78
C SER A 61 -5.89 1.44 12.40
N HIS A 62 -4.94 0.58 12.77
CA HIS A 62 -3.53 0.74 12.36
C HIS A 62 -3.36 0.71 10.84
N LEU A 63 -4.06 -0.19 10.15
CA LEU A 63 -3.97 -0.31 8.69
C LEU A 63 -4.67 0.87 7.99
N SER A 64 -5.81 1.33 8.52
CA SER A 64 -6.51 2.52 8.04
C SER A 64 -5.64 3.78 8.17
N GLU A 65 -4.98 3.98 9.32
CA GLU A 65 -4.02 5.09 9.49
C GLU A 65 -2.87 5.00 8.47
N MET A 66 -2.35 3.80 8.21
CA MET A 66 -1.29 3.61 7.22
C MET A 66 -1.76 3.89 5.79
N GLU A 67 -3.03 3.61 5.46
CA GLU A 67 -3.67 3.93 4.18
C GLU A 67 -3.92 5.43 4.02
N GLU A 68 -4.37 6.12 5.08
CA GLU A 68 -4.49 7.59 5.09
C GLU A 68 -3.14 8.29 4.93
N LEU A 69 -2.07 7.66 5.43
CA LEU A 69 -0.70 8.07 5.19
C LEU A 69 -0.18 7.65 3.80
N GLY A 70 -0.96 6.91 3.01
CA GLY A 70 -0.59 6.39 1.69
C GLY A 70 0.55 5.38 1.71
N LEU A 71 0.88 4.77 2.84
CA LEU A 71 1.93 3.76 2.89
C LEU A 71 1.48 2.44 2.27
N VAL A 72 0.19 2.15 2.42
CA VAL A 72 -0.49 0.96 1.91
C VAL A 72 -1.76 1.40 1.18
N VAL A 73 -2.29 0.49 0.38
CA VAL A 73 -3.62 0.60 -0.22
C VAL A 73 -4.41 -0.65 0.12
N SER A 74 -5.74 -0.55 0.09
CA SER A 74 -6.61 -1.71 0.20
C SER A 74 -7.67 -1.79 -0.88
N ARG A 75 -8.13 -3.02 -1.13
CA ARG A 75 -9.26 -3.32 -2.00
C ARG A 75 -10.29 -4.20 -1.27
N PRO A 76 -11.59 -4.07 -1.59
CA PRO A 76 -12.59 -5.02 -1.12
C PRO A 76 -12.39 -6.40 -1.77
N VAL A 77 -12.69 -7.45 -1.03
CA VAL A 77 -12.80 -8.82 -1.57
C VAL A 77 -14.24 -9.04 -2.01
N GLU A 78 -14.47 -9.37 -3.28
CA GLU A 78 -15.82 -9.65 -3.78
C GLU A 78 -16.49 -10.79 -2.98
N GLY A 79 -17.74 -10.59 -2.59
CA GLY A 79 -18.52 -11.58 -1.85
C GLY A 79 -18.14 -11.74 -0.37
N ALA A 80 -17.24 -10.92 0.17
CA ALA A 80 -16.88 -10.94 1.58
C ALA A 80 -16.80 -9.52 2.18
N ASN A 81 -17.20 -9.35 3.44
CA ASN A 81 -16.91 -8.13 4.19
C ASN A 81 -15.44 -8.12 4.66
N LYS A 82 -14.51 -8.26 3.71
CA LYS A 82 -13.07 -8.37 3.94
C LYS A 82 -12.31 -7.47 2.98
N ARG A 83 -11.09 -7.10 3.37
CA ARG A 83 -10.18 -6.29 2.57
C ARG A 83 -8.82 -6.96 2.47
N GLU A 84 -8.14 -6.67 1.38
CA GLU A 84 -6.76 -7.06 1.16
C GLU A 84 -5.90 -5.82 0.96
N TRP A 85 -4.63 -5.95 1.30
CA TRP A 85 -3.69 -4.85 1.41
C TRP A 85 -2.47 -5.07 0.55
N GLN A 86 -1.89 -3.97 0.06
CA GLN A 86 -0.63 -3.96 -0.67
C GLN A 86 0.12 -2.65 -0.39
N LEU A 87 1.44 -2.61 -0.66
CA LEU A 87 2.18 -1.36 -0.65
C LEU A 87 1.74 -0.49 -1.82
N GLU A 88 1.48 0.79 -1.55
CA GLU A 88 1.00 1.75 -2.56
C GLU A 88 1.95 1.85 -3.77
N HIS A 89 3.27 1.76 -3.55
CA HIS A 89 4.25 1.83 -4.63
C HIS A 89 4.31 0.57 -5.50
N LEU A 90 3.78 -0.57 -5.02
CA LEU A 90 3.68 -1.83 -5.77
C LEU A 90 2.43 -1.90 -6.65
N VAL A 91 1.46 -0.99 -6.44
CA VAL A 91 0.36 -0.76 -7.38
C VAL A 91 0.95 -0.11 -8.63
N VAL A 92 1.52 -0.92 -9.52
CA VAL A 92 1.79 -0.50 -10.89
C VAL A 92 0.41 -0.33 -11.53
N PRO A 93 0.05 0.86 -12.06
CA PRO A 93 -1.11 0.93 -12.95
C PRO A 93 -0.81 -0.09 -14.02
N ALA A 94 -1.65 -1.13 -14.12
CA ALA A 94 -1.43 -2.21 -15.07
C ALA A 94 -1.06 -1.54 -16.41
N ALA A 95 0.17 -1.73 -16.86
CA ALA A 95 0.45 -1.58 -18.27
C ALA A 95 -0.44 -2.67 -18.87
N GLU A 96 -1.61 -2.27 -19.36
CA GLU A 96 -2.46 -3.16 -20.12
C GLU A 96 -1.55 -3.85 -21.13
N LYS A 97 -1.50 -5.18 -21.04
CA LYS A 97 -0.82 -5.98 -22.06
C LYS A 97 -1.38 -5.52 -23.40
N GLU A 98 -0.48 -5.07 -24.28
CA GLU A 98 -0.75 -4.81 -25.69
C GLU A 98 -1.56 -5.94 -26.34
#